data_AF-A0A9D1Z2K2-F1
#
_entry.id   AF-A0A9D1Z2K2-F1
#
_cell.length_a   1.000
_cell.length_b   1.000
_cell.length_c   1.000
_cell.angle_alpha   90.00
_cell.angle_beta   90.00
_cell.angle_gamma   90.00
#
_symmetry.space_group_name_H-M   'P 1'
#
loop_
_entity.id
_entity.type
_entity.pdbx_description
1 polymer ?
#
loop_
_entity_poly.entity_id
_entity_poly.type
_entity_poly.pdbx_seq_one_letter_code
_entity_poly.pdbx_strand_id
1 'polypeptide(L)'
;MKKDYEVYRDTGILGSYHPEMAILREQCGGEVMTTFRDTNYQQRGDHLESQREMLIRGKMFHVTSVFPSEAIATPTDKLLSLIDAEFADQGHSA
;
A
#
# COMPACT_ATOMS: atom_id res chain seq x y z
N MET A 1 6.73 19.56 -11.70
CA MET A 1 6.90 18.16 -11.26
C MET A 1 8.05 17.56 -12.05
N LYS A 2 9.00 16.87 -11.41
CA LYS A 2 10.06 16.15 -12.13
C LYS A 2 9.40 15.09 -13.02
N LYS A 3 9.98 14.83 -14.19
CA LYS A 3 9.54 13.74 -15.06
C LYS A 3 10.05 12.40 -14.53
N ASP A 4 9.37 11.32 -14.87
CA ASP A 4 9.70 9.95 -14.44
C ASP A 4 11.16 9.56 -14.69
N TYR A 5 11.73 9.93 -15.85
CA TYR A 5 13.14 9.65 -16.16
C TYR A 5 14.11 10.41 -15.24
N GLU A 6 13.73 11.59 -14.74
CA GLU A 6 14.56 12.40 -13.84
C GLU A 6 14.56 11.77 -12.44
N VAL A 7 13.41 11.29 -11.99
CA VAL A 7 13.28 10.55 -10.73
C VAL A 7 14.12 9.27 -10.79
N TYR A 8 14.02 8.51 -11.87
CA TYR A 8 14.80 7.29 -12.06
C TYR A 8 16.31 7.57 -12.12
N ARG A 9 16.74 8.59 -12.86
CA ARG A 9 18.16 8.98 -12.91
C ARG A 9 18.70 9.33 -11.52
N ASP A 10 17.93 10.07 -10.74
CA ASP A 10 18.37 10.61 -9.46
C ASP A 10 18.33 9.56 -8.33
N THR A 11 17.39 8.61 -8.38
CA THR A 11 17.14 7.63 -7.29
C THR A 11 17.51 6.19 -7.64
N GLY A 12 17.61 5.87 -8.93
CA GLY A 12 17.67 4.51 -9.43
C GLY A 12 16.36 3.73 -9.29
N ILE A 13 15.23 4.41 -9.00
CA ILE A 13 13.92 3.80 -8.76
C ILE A 13 12.86 4.51 -9.62
N LEU A 14 12.04 3.73 -10.31
CA LEU A 14 10.83 4.19 -10.98
C LEU A 14 9.65 3.31 -10.55
N GLY A 15 8.46 3.90 -10.46
CA GLY A 15 7.27 3.23 -9.95
C GLY A 15 7.25 3.13 -8.43
N SER A 16 7.97 4.01 -7.71
CA SER A 16 7.83 4.15 -6.25
C SER A 16 6.44 4.60 -5.84
N TYR A 17 6.08 4.34 -4.58
CA TYR A 17 4.82 4.80 -4.01
C TYR A 17 4.83 6.32 -3.80
N HIS A 18 3.91 7.02 -4.46
CA HIS A 18 3.75 8.47 -4.43
C HIS A 18 2.35 8.84 -3.93
N PRO A 19 2.12 8.95 -2.60
CA PRO A 19 0.80 9.22 -2.05
C PRO A 19 0.17 10.52 -2.58
N GLU A 20 0.98 11.50 -2.93
CA GLU A 20 0.55 12.76 -3.55
C GLU A 20 -0.07 12.61 -4.95
N MET A 21 0.18 11.48 -5.62
CA MET A 21 -0.36 11.14 -6.94
C MET A 21 -1.60 10.24 -6.87
N ALA A 22 -2.10 9.97 -5.66
CA ALA A 22 -3.27 9.16 -5.44
C ALA A 22 -4.52 9.81 -6.04
N ILE A 23 -5.44 8.97 -6.52
CA ILE A 23 -6.72 9.38 -7.09
C ILE A 23 -7.82 8.63 -6.38
N LEU A 24 -8.81 9.37 -5.89
CA LEU A 24 -10.02 8.80 -5.33
C LEU A 24 -10.96 8.38 -6.46
N ARG A 25 -11.40 7.13 -6.44
CA ARG A 25 -12.39 6.59 -7.38
C ARG A 25 -13.57 6.02 -6.60
N GLU A 26 -14.76 6.46 -6.97
CA GLU A 26 -15.99 5.84 -6.50
C GLU A 26 -16.16 4.46 -7.16
N GLN A 27 -16.45 3.46 -6.35
CA GLN A 27 -16.69 2.07 -6.73
C GLN A 27 -18.19 1.80 -6.90
N CYS A 28 -18.52 0.67 -7.53
CA CYS A 28 -19.89 0.18 -7.56
C CYS A 28 -20.39 -0.07 -6.12
N GLY A 29 -21.30 0.77 -5.64
CA GLY A 29 -21.81 0.73 -4.26
C GLY A 29 -21.55 1.99 -3.44
N GLY A 30 -20.90 3.01 -4.01
CA GLY A 30 -20.68 4.31 -3.37
C GLY A 30 -19.45 4.35 -2.44
N GLU A 31 -18.72 3.24 -2.32
CA GLU A 31 -17.42 3.23 -1.65
C GLU A 31 -16.39 4.03 -2.44
N VAL A 32 -15.50 4.74 -1.75
CA VAL A 32 -14.42 5.51 -2.38
C VAL A 32 -13.08 4.82 -2.14
N MET A 33 -12.44 4.37 -3.21
CA MET A 33 -11.14 3.71 -3.17
C MET A 33 -10.01 4.67 -3.58
N THR A 34 -8.91 4.61 -2.85
CA THR A 34 -7.66 5.32 -3.21
C THR A 34 -6.87 4.47 -4.21
N THR A 35 -6.60 5.03 -5.40
CA THR A 35 -5.95 4.33 -6.52
C THR A 35 -4.76 5.08 -7.08
N PHE A 36 -3.82 4.38 -7.69
CA PHE A 36 -2.68 4.96 -8.42
C PHE A 36 -2.74 4.60 -9.90
N ARG A 37 -2.36 5.54 -10.78
CA ARG A 37 -2.46 5.35 -12.24
C ARG A 37 -1.54 4.28 -12.80
N ASP A 38 -0.42 4.07 -12.13
CA ASP A 38 0.62 3.08 -12.44
C ASP A 38 0.37 1.74 -11.75
N THR A 39 -0.80 1.54 -11.15
CA THR A 39 -1.18 0.32 -10.45
C THR A 39 -2.45 -0.27 -11.06
N ASN A 40 -2.41 -1.56 -11.38
CA ASN A 40 -3.56 -2.32 -11.84
C ASN A 40 -4.29 -2.90 -10.63
N TYR A 41 -5.59 -2.65 -10.52
CA TYR A 41 -6.43 -3.13 -9.43
C TYR A 41 -7.44 -4.14 -9.97
N GLN A 42 -7.54 -5.30 -9.34
CA GLN A 42 -8.44 -6.37 -9.74
C GLN A 42 -9.17 -6.94 -8.54
N GLN A 43 -10.49 -6.82 -8.54
CA GLN A 43 -11.33 -7.46 -7.53
C GLN A 43 -11.42 -8.96 -7.82
N ARG A 44 -11.06 -9.79 -6.84
CA ARG A 44 -11.05 -11.26 -6.90
C ARG A 44 -11.86 -11.81 -5.72
N GLY A 45 -13.17 -11.92 -5.89
CA GLY A 45 -14.04 -12.44 -4.83
C GLY A 45 -13.89 -11.67 -3.52
N ASP A 46 -13.24 -12.29 -2.53
CA ASP A 46 -13.02 -11.79 -1.17
C ASP A 46 -11.73 -10.98 -0.98
N HIS A 47 -10.97 -10.71 -2.04
CA HIS A 47 -9.79 -9.85 -1.99
C HIS A 47 -9.62 -8.95 -3.21
N LEU A 48 -8.83 -7.90 -3.01
CA LEU A 48 -8.35 -6.97 -4.03
C LEU A 48 -6.89 -7.28 -4.32
N GLU A 49 -6.59 -7.59 -5.58
CA GLU A 49 -5.22 -7.65 -6.08
C GLU A 49 -4.79 -6.29 -6.62
N SER A 50 -3.57 -5.88 -6.28
CA SER A 50 -2.93 -4.65 -6.75
C SER A 50 -1.58 -5.02 -7.37
N GLN A 51 -1.39 -4.74 -8.65
CA GLN A 51 -0.19 -5.07 -9.40
C GLN A 51 0.52 -3.79 -9.86
N ARG A 52 1.83 -3.75 -9.69
CA ARG A 52 2.68 -2.62 -10.06
C ARG A 52 4.01 -3.11 -10.61
N GLU A 53 4.50 -2.42 -11.63
CA GLU A 53 5.85 -2.61 -12.14
C GLU A 53 6.79 -1.56 -11.54
N MET A 54 7.96 -2.01 -11.07
CA MET A 54 8.99 -1.15 -10.50
C MET A 54 10.32 -1.40 -11.20
N LEU A 55 10.95 -0.34 -11.71
CA LEU A 55 12.31 -0.42 -12.23
C LEU A 55 13.28 0.03 -11.14
N ILE A 56 14.06 -0.91 -10.61
CA ILE A 56 15.02 -0.65 -9.53
C ILE A 56 16.41 -1.05 -10.03
N ARG A 57 17.30 -0.07 -10.14
CA ARG A 57 18.71 -0.25 -10.56
C ARG A 57 18.84 -1.11 -11.83
N GLY A 58 18.02 -0.82 -12.83
CA GLY A 58 18.03 -1.50 -14.14
C GLY A 58 17.31 -2.84 -14.18
N LYS A 59 16.68 -3.28 -13.09
CA LYS A 59 15.90 -4.53 -13.03
C LYS A 59 14.41 -4.24 -12.85
N MET A 60 13.58 -4.90 -13.64
CA MET A 60 12.12 -4.80 -13.53
C MET A 60 11.61 -5.78 -12.48
N PHE A 61 10.81 -5.29 -11.55
CA PHE A 61 10.12 -6.06 -10.51
C PHE A 61 8.62 -5.95 -10.72
N HIS A 62 7.93 -7.09 -10.72
CA HIS A 62 6.47 -7.15 -10.76
C HIS A 62 6.00 -7.40 -9.33
N VAL A 63 5.40 -6.39 -8.70
CA VAL A 63 4.93 -6.44 -7.32
C VAL A 63 3.42 -6.66 -7.35
N THR A 64 2.97 -7.77 -6.77
CA THR A 64 1.55 -8.08 -6.58
C THR A 64 1.26 -8.07 -5.08
N SER A 65 0.37 -7.17 -4.67
CA SER A 65 -0.16 -7.09 -3.31
C SER A 65 -1.58 -7.63 -3.30
N VAL A 66 -1.94 -8.35 -2.23
CA VAL A 66 -3.28 -8.89 -2.02
C VAL A 66 -3.84 -8.29 -0.73
N PHE A 67 -4.98 -7.62 -0.83
CA PHE A 67 -5.68 -7.01 0.29
C PHE A 67 -7.03 -7.70 0.47
N PRO A 68 -7.43 -8.09 1.69
CA PRO A 68 -8.77 -8.61 1.91
C PRO A 68 -9.81 -7.52 1.60
N SER A 69 -10.94 -7.91 1.00
CA SER A 69 -12.04 -6.99 0.67
C SER A 69 -12.68 -6.39 1.93
N GLU A 70 -12.71 -7.17 3.01
CA GLU A 70 -13.11 -6.68 4.32
C GLU A 70 -11.86 -6.49 5.18
N ALA A 71 -11.56 -5.23 5.49
CA ALA A 71 -10.49 -4.90 6.41
C ALA A 71 -10.89 -5.30 7.84
N ILE A 72 -10.27 -6.38 8.34
CA ILE A 72 -10.49 -6.86 9.72
C ILE A 72 -9.71 -6.01 10.74
N ALA A 73 -8.62 -5.38 10.29
CA ALA A 73 -7.77 -4.47 11.06
C ALA A 73 -6.85 -3.67 10.12
N THR A 74 -6.63 -2.39 10.40
CA THR A 74 -5.62 -1.59 9.71
C THR A 74 -4.20 -1.97 10.18
N PRO A 75 -3.13 -1.66 9.42
CA PRO A 75 -1.76 -1.82 9.91
C PRO A 75 -1.51 -1.10 11.25
N THR A 76 -2.16 0.05 11.46
CA THR A 76 -2.10 0.80 12.72
C THR A 76 -2.78 0.02 13.85
N ASP A 77 -3.97 -0.55 13.62
CA ASP A 77 -4.67 -1.36 14.64
C ASP A 77 -3.81 -2.56 15.07
N LYS A 78 -3.13 -3.19 14.11
CA LYS A 78 -2.20 -4.29 14.40
C LYS A 78 -0.98 -3.81 15.21
N LEU A 79 -0.41 -2.66 14.85
CA LEU A 79 0.72 -2.08 15.59
C LEU A 79 0.32 -1.74 17.03
N LEU A 80 -0.82 -1.08 17.22
CA LEU A 80 -1.33 -0.72 18.55
C LEU A 80 -1.59 -1.98 19.39
N SER A 81 -2.18 -3.01 18.79
CA SER A 81 -2.41 -4.30 19.47
C SER A 81 -1.09 -4.95 19.94
N LEU A 82 -0.01 -4.82 19.17
CA LEU A 82 1.32 -5.32 19.57
C LEU A 82 1.90 -4.51 20.73
N ILE A 83 1.75 -3.19 20.69
CA ILE A 83 2.19 -2.29 21.76
C ILE A 83 1.44 -2.61 23.06
N ASP A 84 0.12 -2.74 22.99
CA ASP A 84 -0.71 -3.07 24.15
C ASP A 84 -0.34 -4.44 24.75
N ALA A 85 -0.05 -5.44 23.91
CA ALA A 85 0.37 -6.76 24.35
C ALA A 85 1.72 -6.71 25.09
N GLU A 86 2.68 -5.92 24.61
CA GLU A 86 3.99 -5.75 25.26
C GLU A 86 3.87 -5.06 26.63
N PHE A 87 2.97 -4.09 26.77
CA PHE A 87 2.72 -3.42 28.06
C PHE A 87 1.85 -4.23 29.03
N ALA A 88 1.00 -5.14 28.54
CA ALA A 88 0.20 -6.02 29.38
C ALA A 88 1.06 -7.01 30.19
N ASP A 89 2.20 -7.44 29.65
CA ASP A 89 3.16 -8.33 30.32
C ASP A 89 4.02 -7.61 31.37
N GLN A 90 4.05 -6.27 31.38
CA GLN A 90 4.79 -5.44 32.34
C GLN A 90 3.92 -4.93 33.48
N GLY A 91 2.93 -5.72 33.93
CA GLY A 91 2.12 -5.41 35.09
C GLY A 91 3.00 -5.06 36.30
N HIS A 92 3.14 -3.76 36.57
CA HIS A 92 3.82 -3.26 37.75
C HIS A 92 3.08 -3.79 38.99
N SER A 93 3.67 -4.78 39.67
CA SER A 93 3.28 -5.05 41.06
C SER A 93 3.58 -3.81 41.86
N ALA A 94 2.52 -3.14 42.31
CA ALA A 94 2.56 -2.05 43.27
C ALA A 94 3.13 -2.51 44.62
#